data_AF-A0AAX0LPG5-F1
#
_entry.id   AF-A0AAX0LPG5-F1
#
_cell.length_a   1.000
_cell.length_b   1.000
_cell.length_c   1.000
_cell.angle_alpha   90.00
_cell.angle_beta   90.00
_cell.angle_gamma   90.00
#
_symmetry.space_group_name_H-M   'P 1'
#
loop_
_entity.id
_entity.type
_entity.pdbx_description
1 polymer ?
#
loop_
_entity_poly.entity_id
_entity_poly.type
_entity_poly.pdbx_seq_one_letter_code
_entity_poly.pdbx_strand_id
1 'polypeptide(L)' 'MYYFSYLLGNILCMFGIAFSIWFFFISDDGFRYLWGMGNFLLIVLGYFVMKFGWPHVRSNWDDYL' A
#
# COMPACT_ATOMS: atom_id res chain seq x y z
N MET A 1 -8.38 13.91 -8.63
CA MET A 1 -7.54 13.73 -7.42
C MET A 1 -7.84 12.44 -6.68
N TYR A 2 -9.09 12.12 -6.34
CA TYR A 2 -9.43 10.93 -5.55
C TYR A 2 -9.05 9.57 -6.18
N TYR A 3 -9.19 9.42 -7.51
CA TYR A 3 -8.71 8.23 -8.24
C TYR A 3 -7.20 8.05 -8.15
N PHE A 4 -6.46 9.17 -8.25
CA PHE A 4 -5.00 9.16 -8.11
C PHE A 4 -4.60 8.74 -6.70
N SER A 5 -5.25 9.28 -5.66
CA SER A 5 -5.03 8.86 -4.26
C SER A 5 -5.34 7.38 -4.06
N TYR A 6 -6.46 6.89 -4.60
CA TYR A 6 -6.81 5.47 -4.52
C TYR A 6 -5.76 4.56 -5.18
N LEU A 7 -5.32 4.91 -6.38
CA LEU A 7 -4.30 4.16 -7.12
C LEU A 7 -2.94 4.20 -6.41
N LEU A 8 -2.52 5.38 -5.96
CA LEU A 8 -1.27 5.58 -5.23
C LEU A 8 -1.23 4.78 -3.93
N GLY A 9 -2.33 4.79 -3.17
CA GLY A 9 -2.46 4.00 -1.94
C GLY A 9 -2.31 2.50 -2.20
N ASN A 10 -2.92 1.98 -3.27
CA ASN A 10 -2.76 0.58 -3.68
C ASN A 10 -1.31 0.24 -4.05
N ILE A 11 -0.65 1.11 -4.84
CA ILE A 11 0.75 0.91 -5.24
C ILE A 11 1.65 0.88 -4.00
N LEU A 12 1.46 1.80 -3.05
CA LEU A 12 2.22 1.84 -1.79
C LEU A 12 2.04 0.56 -0.97
N CYS A 13 0.81 0.04 -0.88
CA CYS A 13 0.54 -1.24 -0.23
C CYS A 13 1.27 -2.39 -0.93
N MET A 14 1.19 -2.48 -2.26
CA MET A 14 1.85 -3.54 -3.04
C MET A 14 3.36 -3.52 -2.86
N PHE A 15 3.99 -2.35 -2.94
CA PHE A 15 5.43 -2.21 -2.70
C PHE A 15 5.78 -2.56 -1.26
N GLY A 16 5.00 -2.12 -0.27
CA GLY A 16 5.23 -2.47 1.12
C GLY A 16 5.21 -3.99 1.34
N ILE A 17 4.23 -4.70 0.79
CA ILE A 17 4.16 -6.17 0.86
C ILE A 17 5.34 -6.82 0.14
N ALA A 18 5.64 -6.39 -1.08
CA ALA A 18 6.73 -6.95 -1.89
C ALA A 18 8.09 -6.77 -1.19
N PHE A 19 8.37 -5.58 -0.65
CA PHE A 19 9.59 -5.32 0.09
C PHE A 19 9.63 -6.06 1.43
N SER A 20 8.52 -6.17 2.16
CA SER A 20 8.47 -7.02 3.36
C SER A 20 8.86 -8.46 3.04
N ILE A 21 8.29 -9.05 1.97
CA ILE A 21 8.63 -10.42 1.54
C ILE A 21 10.12 -10.52 1.18
N TRP A 22 10.62 -9.58 0.38
CA TRP A 22 12.03 -9.54 -0.02
C TRP A 22 12.97 -9.49 1.20
N PHE A 23 12.71 -8.58 2.13
CA PHE A 23 13.56 -8.41 3.30
C PHE A 23 13.48 -9.59 4.27
N PHE A 24 12.31 -10.22 4.46
CA PHE A 24 12.20 -11.35 5.37
C PHE A 24 12.82 -12.64 4.83
N PHE A 25 12.72 -12.90 3.52
CA PHE A 25 13.04 -14.22 2.96
C PHE A 25 14.23 -14.24 2.00
N ILE A 26 14.59 -13.11 1.39
CA ILE A 26 15.59 -13.06 0.31
C ILE A 26 16.82 -12.23 0.71
N SER A 27 16.64 -11.18 1.51
CA SER A 27 17.72 -10.28 1.89
C SER A 27 18.68 -10.89 2.92
N ASP A 28 19.98 -10.69 2.70
CA ASP A 28 21.06 -11.01 3.64
C ASP A 28 21.55 -9.78 4.44
N ASP A 29 20.77 -8.69 4.43
CA ASP A 29 21.11 -7.50 5.22
C ASP A 29 21.02 -7.76 6.74
N GLY A 30 21.96 -7.23 7.51
CA GLY A 30 22.01 -7.40 8.96
C GLY A 30 20.80 -6.82 9.70
N PHE A 31 20.10 -5.85 9.10
CA PHE A 31 18.88 -5.22 9.60
C PHE A 31 17.64 -5.66 8.83
N ARG A 32 17.69 -6.77 8.08
CA ARG A 32 16.59 -7.24 7.23
C ARG A 32 15.24 -7.31 7.92
N TYR A 33 15.18 -7.73 9.18
CA TYR A 33 13.92 -7.79 9.94
C TYR A 33 13.39 -6.39 10.28
N LEU A 34 14.27 -5.44 10.57
CA LEU A 34 13.90 -4.05 10.82
C LEU A 34 13.38 -3.39 9.54
N TRP A 35 14.03 -3.61 8.40
CA TRP A 35 13.54 -3.14 7.10
C TRP A 35 12.21 -3.80 6.71
N GLY A 36 12.10 -5.12 6.90
CA GLY A 36 10.86 -5.87 6.66
C GLY A 36 9.69 -5.37 7.51
N MET A 37 9.94 -5.06 8.79
CA MET A 37 8.96 -4.45 9.69
C MET A 37 8.68 -2.99 9.33
N GLY A 38 9.69 -2.21 8.94
CA GLY A 38 9.53 -0.82 8.51
C GLY A 38 8.58 -0.68 7.31
N ASN A 39 8.58 -1.67 6.41
CA ASN A 39 7.64 -1.72 5.29
C ASN A 39 6.17 -1.87 5.71
N PHE A 40 5.86 -2.35 6.93
CA PHE A 40 4.49 -2.30 7.44
C PHE A 40 3.96 -0.88 7.58
N LEU A 41 4.81 0.10 7.92
CA LEU A 41 4.41 1.50 7.95
C LEU A 41 4.00 1.99 6.54
N LEU A 42 4.70 1.52 5.51
CA LEU A 42 4.37 1.84 4.12
C LEU A 42 3.00 1.25 3.72
N ILE A 43 2.71 0.02 4.15
CA ILE A 43 1.40 -0.63 3.94
C ILE A 43 0.30 0.16 4.66
N VAL A 44 0.52 0.53 5.92
CA VAL A 44 -0.46 1.29 6.71
C VAL A 44 -0.72 2.66 6.07
N LEU A 45 0.32 3.37 5.65
CA LEU A 45 0.19 4.65 4.94
C LEU A 45 -0.56 4.48 3.62
N GLY A 46 -0.21 3.47 2.82
CA GLY A 46 -0.90 3.14 1.58
C GLY A 46 -2.40 2.88 1.80
N TYR A 47 -2.74 2.13 2.86
CA TYR A 47 -4.13 1.84 3.23
C TYR A 47 -4.91 3.12 3.57
N PHE A 48 -4.34 4.04 4.35
CA PHE A 48 -5.01 5.31 4.67
C PHE A 48 -5.21 6.19 3.44
N VAL A 49 -4.20 6.29 2.57
CA VAL A 49 -4.28 7.06 1.32
C VAL A 49 -5.34 6.46 0.38
N MET A 50 -5.39 5.13 0.28
CA MET A 50 -6.43 4.42 -0.48
C MET A 50 -7.82 4.67 0.09
N LYS A 51 -7.98 4.58 1.42
CA LYS A 51 -9.26 4.77 2.12
C LYS A 51 -9.83 6.16 1.91
N PHE A 52 -8.99 7.18 1.77
CA PHE A 52 -9.43 8.55 1.48
C PHE A 52 -10.02 8.69 0.08
N GLY A 53 -9.42 8.03 -0.92
CA GLY A 53 -9.93 8.03 -2.30
C GLY A 53 -11.15 7.12 -2.53
N TRP A 54 -11.29 6.07 -1.72
CA TRP A 54 -12.25 4.98 -1.93
C TRP A 54 -13.73 5.40 -2.05
N PRO A 55 -14.31 6.24 -1.18
CA PRO A 55 -15.73 6.60 -1.27
C PRO A 55 -16.08 7.27 -2.60
N HIS A 56 -15.19 8.13 -3.10
CA HIS A 56 -15.38 8.83 -4.36
C HIS A 56 -15.22 7.91 -5.57
N VAL A 57 -14.29 6.95 -5.51
CA VAL A 57 -14.17 5.93 -6.55
C VAL A 57 -15.44 5.06 -6.55
N ARG A 58 -15.86 4.55 -5.38
CA ARG A 58 -17.05 3.69 -5.25
C ARG A 58 -18.32 4.36 -5.76
N SER A 59 -18.56 5.63 -5.42
CA SER A 59 -19.75 6.36 -5.87
C SER A 59 -19.91 6.38 -7.40
N ASN A 60 -18.80 6.49 -8.14
CA ASN A 60 -18.86 6.47 -9.61
C ASN A 60 -19.12 5.06 -10.17
N TRP A 61 -18.85 4.00 -9.40
CA TRP A 61 -19.15 2.63 -9.83
C TRP A 61 -20.62 2.28 -9.59
N ASP A 62 -21.22 2.86 -8.54
CA ASP A 62 -22.65 2.73 -8.26
C ASP A 62 -23.51 3.46 -9.30
N ASP A 63 -22.99 4.50 -9.99
CA ASP A 63 -23.69 5.19 -11.10
C ASP A 63 -23.87 4.31 -12.35
N TYR A 64 -23.14 3.18 -12.46
CA TYR A 64 -23.24 2.23 -13.57
C TYR A 64 -24.06 0.98 -13.23
N LEU A 65 -24.72 0.94 -12.07
CA LEU A 65 -25.54 -0.18 -11.60
C LEU A 65 -27.03 0.21 -11.54
#